data_AF-A0A7Y7LAR2-F1
#
_entry.id   AF-A0A7Y7LAR2-F1
#
_cell.length_a   1.000
_cell.length_b   1.000
_cell.length_c   1.000
_cell.angle_alpha   90.00
_cell.angle_beta   90.00
_cell.angle_gamma   90.00
#
_symmetry.space_group_name_H-M   'P 1'
#
loop_
_entity.id
_entity.type
_entity.pdbx_description
1 polymer ?
#
loop_
_entity_poly.entity_id
_entity_poly.type
_entity_poly.pdbx_seq_one_letter_code
_entity_poly.pdbx_strand_id
1 'polypeptide(L)'
;MNSVDWHEKSKRLLKAELLKRGISSEQLVGLLDRIGVQETKGSIDSKISRGTFSAAFLIQCLNAIGCRNFFPDIESSTLLQEPVVFYNAKKTKKNYERG
;
A
#
# COMPACT_ATOMS: atom_id res chain seq x y z
N MET A 1 -21.14 -1.39 -12.12
CA MET A 1 -19.70 -1.09 -12.08
C MET A 1 -19.42 -0.50 -10.70
N ASN A 2 -18.78 -1.24 -9.79
CA ASN A 2 -18.35 -0.65 -8.52
C ASN A 2 -17.23 0.33 -8.83
N SER A 3 -17.50 1.64 -8.69
CA SER A 3 -16.46 2.65 -8.82
C SER A 3 -15.44 2.45 -7.70
N VAL A 4 -14.15 2.57 -8.04
CA VAL A 4 -13.08 2.50 -7.06
C VAL A 4 -13.24 3.65 -6.06
N ASP A 5 -13.36 3.33 -4.78
CA ASP A 5 -13.37 4.32 -3.71
C ASP A 5 -11.92 4.63 -3.29
N TRP A 6 -11.40 5.73 -3.83
CA TRP A 6 -10.05 6.22 -3.52
C TRP A 6 -9.90 6.71 -2.08
N HIS A 7 -10.98 7.18 -1.46
CA HIS A 7 -10.96 7.63 -0.06
C HIS A 7 -10.82 6.43 0.87
N GLU A 8 -11.55 5.36 0.60
CA GLU A 8 -11.42 4.09 1.32
C GLU A 8 -9.98 3.53 1.20
N LYS A 9 -9.42 3.50 -0.01
CA LYS A 9 -8.03 3.06 -0.22
C LYS A 9 -7.02 3.95 0.53
N SER A 10 -7.20 5.27 0.47
CA SER A 10 -6.31 6.24 1.13
C SER A 10 -6.29 6.07 2.65
N LYS A 11 -7.46 5.95 3.29
CA LYS A 11 -7.50 5.77 4.75
C LYS A 11 -7.01 4.40 5.18
N ARG A 12 -7.28 3.34 4.41
CA ARG A 12 -6.78 1.98 4.72
C ARG A 12 -5.26 1.94 4.68
N LEU A 13 -4.65 2.62 3.71
CA LEU A 13 -3.20 2.76 3.61
C LEU A 13 -2.62 3.37 4.89
N LEU A 14 -3.10 4.57 5.29
CA LEU A 14 -2.56 5.24 6.46
C LEU A 14 -2.83 4.44 7.75
N LYS A 15 -4.03 3.88 7.93
CA LYS A 15 -4.36 3.01 9.07
C LYS A 15 -3.46 1.79 9.15
N ALA A 16 -3.18 1.14 8.01
CA ALA A 16 -2.29 -0.03 7.99
C ALA A 16 -0.88 0.33 8.45
N GLU A 17 -0.35 1.47 8.01
CA GLU A 17 0.98 1.92 8.43
C GLU A 17 1.06 2.29 9.92
N LEU A 18 -0.02 2.84 10.49
CA LEU A 18 -0.14 3.08 11.94
C LEU A 18 -0.22 1.78 12.72
N LEU A 19 -1.08 0.84 12.29
CA LEU A 19 -1.27 -0.46 12.93
C LEU A 19 0.02 -1.30 12.92
N LYS A 20 0.74 -1.35 11.80
CA LYS A 20 2.05 -2.04 11.67
C LYS A 20 3.08 -1.58 12.71
N ARG A 21 2.95 -0.34 13.19
CA ARG A 21 3.86 0.29 14.16
C ARG A 21 3.27 0.38 15.57
N GLY A 22 2.04 -0.08 15.77
CA GLY A 22 1.34 0.02 17.05
C GLY A 22 1.08 1.47 17.50
N ILE A 23 0.89 2.39 16.55
CA ILE A 23 0.70 3.82 16.84
C ILE A 23 -0.79 4.15 16.83
N SER A 24 -1.29 4.70 17.94
CA SER A 24 -2.66 5.23 18.03
C SER A 24 -2.79 6.64 17.43
N SER A 25 -4.02 7.07 17.16
CA SER A 25 -4.27 8.46 16.72
C SER A 25 -3.77 9.48 17.76
N GLU A 26 -3.90 9.19 19.06
CA GLU A 26 -3.37 10.05 20.14
C GLU A 26 -1.84 10.15 20.10
N GLN A 27 -1.16 9.03 19.88
CA GLN A 27 0.30 9.02 19.77
C GLN A 27 0.76 9.78 18.51
N LEU A 28 0.02 9.64 17.40
CA LEU A 28 0.31 10.36 16.16
C LEU A 28 0.26 11.89 16.35
N VAL A 29 -0.64 12.42 17.18
CA VAL A 29 -0.67 13.86 17.52
C VAL A 29 0.68 14.30 18.06
N GLY A 30 1.21 13.59 19.07
CA GLY A 30 2.49 13.93 19.68
C GLY A 30 3.68 13.75 18.73
N LEU A 31 3.62 12.80 17.80
CA LEU A 31 4.66 12.60 16.79
C LEU A 31 4.65 13.70 15.72
N LEU A 32 3.47 14.16 15.31
CA LEU A 32 3.31 15.28 14.38
C LEU A 32 3.76 16.60 15.01
N ASP A 33 3.46 16.82 16.29
CA ASP A 33 3.90 17.98 17.04
C ASP A 33 5.44 18.11 17.05
N ARG A 34 6.16 17.00 17.24
CA ARG A 34 7.64 16.96 17.19
C ARG A 34 8.25 17.41 15.87
N ILE A 35 7.50 17.35 14.77
CA ILE A 35 7.93 17.84 13.45
C ILE A 35 7.28 19.18 13.07
N GLY A 36 6.65 19.87 14.02
CA GLY A 36 6.03 21.17 13.84
C GLY A 36 4.62 21.13 13.23
N VAL A 37 3.97 19.97 13.17
CA VAL A 37 2.63 19.81 12.61
C VAL A 37 1.61 19.74 13.74
N GLN A 38 0.88 20.84 13.92
CA GLN A 38 -0.14 20.97 14.97
C GLN A 38 -1.46 20.36 14.51
N GLU A 39 -1.85 19.26 15.14
CA GLU A 39 -3.12 18.57 14.89
C GLU A 39 -3.77 18.17 16.20
N THR A 40 -5.09 17.97 16.18
CA THR A 40 -5.82 17.41 17.31
C THR A 40 -6.20 15.96 17.01
N LYS A 41 -6.48 15.17 18.05
CA LYS A 41 -7.01 13.81 17.87
C LYS A 41 -8.25 13.81 16.96
N GLY A 42 -9.18 14.76 17.19
CA GLY A 42 -10.42 14.86 16.42
C GLY A 42 -10.20 15.23 14.95
N SER A 43 -9.22 16.10 14.65
CA SER A 43 -8.90 16.47 13.26
C SER A 43 -8.24 15.32 12.51
N ILE A 44 -7.33 14.57 13.16
CA ILE A 44 -6.73 13.34 12.62
C ILE A 44 -7.81 12.28 12.36
N ASP A 45 -8.64 11.98 13.36
CA ASP A 45 -9.69 10.96 13.24
C ASP A 45 -10.68 11.30 12.13
N SER A 46 -11.03 12.59 11.97
CA SER A 46 -11.91 13.05 10.89
C SER A 46 -11.28 12.89 9.51
N LYS A 47 -10.00 13.27 9.35
CA LYS A 47 -9.23 13.11 8.10
C LYS A 47 -9.13 11.64 7.71
N ILE A 48 -8.75 10.79 8.66
CA ILE A 48 -8.60 9.34 8.44
C ILE A 48 -9.96 8.70 8.19
N SER A 49 -11.00 9.01 8.94
CA SER A 49 -12.33 8.42 8.78
C SER A 49 -12.92 8.68 7.39
N ARG A 50 -12.81 9.93 6.93
CA ARG A 50 -13.29 10.36 5.60
C ARG A 50 -12.38 9.94 4.45
N GLY A 51 -11.12 9.61 4.72
CA GLY A 51 -10.13 9.35 3.67
C GLY A 51 -9.80 10.58 2.83
N THR A 52 -10.00 11.77 3.40
CA THR A 52 -9.73 13.06 2.76
C THR A 52 -8.68 13.81 3.58
N PHE A 53 -7.45 13.80 3.08
CA PHE A 53 -6.33 14.56 3.60
C PHE A 53 -5.39 14.93 2.46
N SER A 54 -4.59 15.97 2.65
CA SER A 54 -3.61 16.37 1.65
C SER A 54 -2.50 15.31 1.53
N ALA A 55 -1.87 15.24 0.36
CA ALA A 55 -0.67 14.42 0.20
C ALA A 55 0.44 14.87 1.17
N ALA A 56 0.54 16.17 1.46
CA ALA A 56 1.48 16.69 2.45
C ALA A 56 1.23 16.10 3.84
N PHE A 57 -0.03 16.04 4.29
CA PHE A 57 -0.40 15.42 5.56
C PHE A 57 -0.04 13.94 5.61
N LEU A 58 -0.29 13.20 4.52
CA LEU A 58 0.13 11.80 4.41
C LEU A 58 1.64 11.65 4.62
N ILE A 59 2.45 12.43 3.90
CA ILE A 59 3.91 12.39 4.01
C ILE A 59 4.37 12.79 5.41
N GLN A 60 3.75 13.81 6.02
CA GLN A 60 4.04 14.21 7.41
C GLN A 60 3.76 13.07 8.39
N CYS A 61 2.62 12.39 8.28
CA CYS A 61 2.31 11.22 9.12
C CYS A 61 3.33 10.10 8.91
N LEU A 62 3.64 9.75 7.66
CA LEU A 62 4.61 8.71 7.33
C LEU A 62 6.01 9.04 7.87
N ASN A 63 6.44 10.29 7.74
CA ASN A 63 7.71 10.76 8.31
C ASN A 63 7.71 10.69 9.85
N ALA A 64 6.64 11.17 10.50
CA ALA A 64 6.51 11.20 11.96
C ALA A 64 6.54 9.79 12.59
N ILE A 65 6.03 8.78 11.87
CA ILE A 65 6.05 7.38 12.31
C ILE A 65 7.28 6.59 11.83
N GLY A 66 8.24 7.24 11.17
CA GLY A 66 9.44 6.58 10.63
C GLY A 66 9.16 5.61 9.48
N CYS A 67 8.09 5.83 8.72
CA CYS A 67 7.77 5.05 7.53
C CYS A 67 8.58 5.52 6.32
N ARG A 68 9.49 4.65 5.86
CA ARG A 68 10.38 4.92 4.71
C ARG A 68 9.81 4.50 3.37
N ASN A 69 8.87 3.56 3.38
CA ASN A 69 8.21 3.05 2.18
C ASN A 69 6.77 2.65 2.49
N PHE A 70 5.90 2.83 1.51
CA PHE A 70 4.52 2.37 1.56
C PHE A 70 4.10 1.94 0.16
N PHE A 71 3.19 0.98 0.10
CA PHE A 71 2.69 0.44 -1.16
C PHE A 71 1.20 0.74 -1.25
N PRO A 72 0.78 1.66 -2.13
CA PRO A 72 -0.62 1.84 -2.46
C PRO A 72 -1.19 0.53 -3.01
N ASP A 73 -2.28 0.06 -2.42
CA ASP A 73 -3.05 -1.05 -2.95
C ASP A 73 -3.83 -0.56 -4.18
N ILE A 74 -3.15 -0.47 -5.31
CA ILE A 74 -3.73 -0.20 -6.61
C ILE A 74 -3.94 -1.56 -7.24
N GLU A 75 -5.21 -1.93 -7.44
CA GLU A 75 -5.58 -3.12 -8.20
C GLU A 75 -4.89 -3.00 -9.56
N SER A 76 -3.82 -3.77 -9.75
CA SER A 76 -3.21 -3.89 -11.06
C SER A 76 -4.23 -4.62 -11.89
N SER A 77 -4.91 -3.89 -12.78
CA SER A 77 -5.80 -4.52 -13.75
C SER A 77 -5.04 -5.69 -14.36
N THR A 78 -5.59 -6.89 -14.23
CA THR A 78 -5.10 -8.19 -14.71
C THR A 78 -4.75 -8.23 -16.22
N LEU A 79 -4.79 -7.07 -16.91
CA LEU A 79 -4.78 -6.89 -18.36
C LEU A 79 -3.39 -6.86 -19.00
N LEU A 80 -2.29 -7.01 -18.24
CA LEU A 80 -0.91 -7.02 -18.77
C LEU A 80 -0.14 -8.31 -18.49
N GLN A 81 -0.78 -9.39 -18.03
CA GLN A 81 -0.13 -10.69 -18.13
C GLN A 81 -0.11 -11.09 -19.61
N GLU A 82 1.04 -10.89 -20.27
CA GLU A 82 1.34 -11.62 -21.50
C GLU A 82 1.10 -13.12 -21.24
N PRO A 83 0.49 -13.86 -22.18
CA PRO A 83 0.25 -15.28 -21.97
C PRO A 83 1.58 -15.96 -21.64
N VAL A 84 1.62 -16.70 -20.53
CA VAL A 84 2.77 -17.53 -20.18
C VAL A 84 2.85 -18.66 -21.20
N VAL A 85 3.59 -18.46 -22.29
CA VAL A 85 3.78 -19.47 -23.34
C VAL A 85 4.77 -20.50 -22.82
N PHE A 86 4.27 -21.61 -22.30
CA PHE A 86 5.10 -22.79 -22.05
C PHE A 86 5.45 -23.45 -23.39
N TYR A 87 6.67 -23.26 -23.87
CA TYR A 87 7.16 -24.00 -25.03
C TYR A 87 7.44 -25.45 -24.60
N ASN A 88 6.59 -26.39 -25.04
CA ASN A 88 6.86 -27.81 -24.87
C ASN A 88 8.05 -28.21 -25.75
N ALA A 89 9.23 -28.32 -25.13
CA ALA A 89 10.39 -28.93 -25.78
C ALA A 89 10.04 -30.37 -26.18
N LYS A 90 10.03 -30.65 -27.49
CA LYS A 90 9.80 -32.00 -28.02
C LYS A 90 10.87 -32.93 -27.47
N LYS A 91 10.46 -34.04 -26.82
CA LYS A 91 11.36 -35.11 -26.39
C LYS A 91 12.09 -35.68 -27.61
N THR A 92 13.41 -35.48 -27.68
CA THR A 92 14.27 -36.16 -28.66
C THR A 92 14.31 -37.65 -28.31
N LYS A 93 13.80 -38.50 -29.21
CA LYS A 93 13.98 -39.96 -29.12
C LYS A 93 15.48 -40.27 -29.31
N LYS A 94 16.14 -40.76 -28.27
CA LYS A 94 17.48 -41.34 -28.37
C LYS A 94 17.32 -42.83 -28.70
N ASN A 95 17.36 -43.17 -29.99
CA ASN A 95 17.54 -44.55 -30.41
C ASN A 95 19.02 -44.89 -30.26
N TYR A 96 19.34 -45.80 -29.34
CA TYR A 96 20.64 -46.49 -29.33
C TYR A 96 20.39 -47.87 -29.92
N GLU A 97 20.92 -48.10 -31.11
CA GLU A 97 20.93 -49.40 -31.77
C GLU A 97 21.81 -50.35 -30.93
N ARG A 98 21.24 -51.48 -30.51
CA ARG A 98 21.99 -52.61 -29.97
C ARG A 98 22.36 -53.49 -31.16
N GLY A 99 23.66 -53.81 -31.25
CA GLY A 99 24.24 -54.69 -32.27
C GLY A 99 23.88 -56.15 -32.11
#